data_AF-A0A9P6R6X0-F1
#
_entry.id   AF-A0A9P6R6X0-F1
#
_cell.length_a   1.000
_cell.length_b   1.000
_cell.length_c   1.000
_cell.angle_alpha   90.00
_cell.angle_beta   90.00
_cell.angle_gamma   90.00
#
_symmetry.space_group_name_H-M   'P 1'
#
loop_
_entity.id
_entity.type
_entity.pdbx_description
1 polymer ?
#
loop_
_entity_poly.entity_id
_entity_poly.type
_entity_poly.pdbx_seq_one_letter_code
_entity_poly.pdbx_strand_id
1 'polypeptide(L)'
;ALAKQFYVALVNAHVVQELDIALQWDVTLNDLWAFTEAVTKAKILNLKLDGSYFKGGPVLDTINRGRRYDPLLVLMSNMRIQVLHFEGITNMYQRLSGSAWSPAPRVRVLEISSRTSKTSLCVSPALLSCILKNCVGLGELRITVDSFFEAVQQLANRLPMMSNLGIVEVRSKQGVIQCSIDQGKATAIRMQTWHPDALKAIDALPMEHLATLDVRPHMRSTNYSQEDVRRLAATVQATPALTNLMLIFYADQCTSILNTVKAAREKGLAEGLSYEPLVVRFLGQDSLRGVEDVHVTTAHLHSRSTDVRGMSIDIHTSRSIIGQERITFGELIRQHGSSIQEIGRDFVFLDDDARILDEETSKAGSDLIRLELDPSRLSPIGLDCLDRVIARSTRLQRLGFSLTRLEESSELNKALRLLKQHGALVHSIQLAGNFSNNADAWLSGLQEQCPTMISASPQLHASTAAQHSMASIPGHIHVKSIKSLGLRNVILNPSDWDTLFSALNFVDLQELDLRGSNITVTDLELLVDRIPESDDVAVPLAILNVIDTELECERLDKKPQGLQEAVERLKTKAPLVEIAGIPVF
;
A
#
# COMPACT_ATOMS: atom_id res chain seq x y z
N ALA A 1 -33.42 32.09 -17.32
CA ALA A 1 -33.41 33.08 -16.22
C ALA A 1 -32.56 32.58 -15.05
N LEU A 2 -32.82 31.38 -14.51
CA LEU A 2 -32.06 30.80 -13.39
C LEU A 2 -30.55 30.70 -13.65
N ALA A 3 -30.11 30.23 -14.83
CA ALA A 3 -28.68 30.18 -15.17
C ALA A 3 -27.98 31.56 -15.07
N LYS A 4 -28.65 32.63 -15.53
CA LYS A 4 -28.11 34.00 -15.41
C LYS A 4 -27.99 34.46 -13.96
N GLN A 5 -28.97 34.13 -13.11
CA GLN A 5 -28.91 34.43 -11.68
C GLN A 5 -27.74 33.68 -11.02
N PHE A 6 -27.54 32.41 -11.37
CA PHE A 6 -26.39 31.63 -10.92
C PHE A 6 -25.06 32.26 -11.33
N TYR A 7 -24.91 32.69 -12.59
CA TYR A 7 -23.68 33.34 -13.07
C TYR A 7 -23.38 34.63 -12.31
N VAL A 8 -24.38 35.46 -12.03
CA VAL A 8 -24.22 36.67 -11.21
C VAL A 8 -23.81 36.31 -9.78
N ALA A 9 -24.46 35.31 -9.18
CA ALA A 9 -24.10 34.83 -7.84
C ALA A 9 -22.66 34.29 -7.80
N LEU A 10 -22.23 33.56 -8.83
CA LEU A 10 -20.88 33.00 -8.94
C LEU A 10 -19.80 34.09 -8.97
N VAL A 11 -20.04 35.18 -9.70
CA VAL A 11 -19.11 36.32 -9.75
C VAL A 11 -19.00 37.02 -8.38
N ASN A 12 -20.11 37.12 -7.66
CA ASN A 12 -20.16 37.74 -6.34
C ASN A 12 -19.61 36.83 -5.23
N ALA A 13 -19.57 35.51 -5.47
CA ALA A 13 -19.03 34.54 -4.54
C ALA A 13 -17.49 34.57 -4.57
N HIS A 14 -16.89 35.39 -3.72
CA HIS A 14 -15.42 35.56 -3.67
C HIS A 14 -14.65 34.34 -3.11
N VAL A 15 -15.34 33.35 -2.55
CA VAL A 15 -14.74 32.23 -1.79
C VAL A 15 -14.68 30.93 -2.60
N VAL A 16 -15.39 30.82 -3.72
CA VAL A 16 -15.47 29.58 -4.50
C VAL A 16 -14.16 29.34 -5.27
N GLN A 17 -13.38 28.36 -4.81
CA GLN A 17 -12.14 27.93 -5.45
C GLN A 17 -12.33 26.71 -6.35
N GLU A 18 -13.33 25.87 -6.06
CA GLU A 18 -13.63 24.67 -6.82
C GLU A 18 -15.08 24.70 -7.30
N LEU A 19 -15.29 24.36 -8.57
CA LEU A 19 -16.61 24.29 -9.18
C LEU A 19 -16.73 23.01 -10.02
N ASP A 20 -17.58 22.08 -9.57
CA ASP A 20 -18.07 20.96 -10.37
C ASP A 20 -19.48 21.30 -10.86
N ILE A 21 -19.65 21.39 -12.18
CA ILE A 21 -20.91 21.83 -12.79
C ILE A 21 -21.27 21.00 -14.02
N ALA A 22 -22.53 20.59 -14.08
CA ALA A 22 -23.16 20.00 -15.25
C ALA A 22 -24.23 20.95 -15.80
N LEU A 23 -24.13 21.31 -17.08
CA LEU A 23 -25.12 22.17 -17.74
C LEU A 23 -26.19 21.29 -18.42
N GLN A 24 -27.18 20.84 -17.63
CA GLN A 24 -28.17 19.82 -18.05
C GLN A 24 -29.34 20.36 -18.88
N TRP A 25 -29.11 21.35 -19.75
CA TRP A 25 -30.11 21.90 -20.66
C TRP A 25 -29.59 21.98 -22.10
N ASP A 26 -30.40 22.48 -23.02
CA ASP A 26 -29.95 22.75 -24.40
C ASP A 26 -29.06 24.01 -24.41
N VAL A 27 -27.79 23.82 -24.05
CA VAL A 27 -26.83 24.90 -23.83
C VAL A 27 -26.55 25.62 -25.15
N THR A 28 -26.87 26.91 -25.21
CA THR A 28 -26.53 27.74 -26.37
C THR A 28 -25.10 28.27 -26.26
N LEU A 29 -24.54 28.73 -27.39
CA LEU A 29 -23.23 29.40 -27.39
C LEU A 29 -23.19 30.63 -26.45
N ASN A 30 -24.30 31.37 -26.37
CA ASN A 30 -24.41 32.53 -25.49
C ASN A 30 -24.40 32.13 -24.01
N ASP A 31 -24.96 30.96 -23.67
CA ASP A 31 -24.90 30.44 -22.31
C ASP A 31 -23.48 30.05 -21.92
N LEU A 32 -22.72 29.41 -22.82
CA LEU A 32 -21.30 29.11 -22.60
C LEU A 32 -20.46 30.37 -22.45
N TRP A 33 -20.71 31.41 -23.25
CA TRP A 33 -20.03 32.69 -23.08
C TRP A 33 -20.30 33.32 -21.73
N ALA A 34 -21.57 33.40 -21.33
CA ALA A 34 -21.95 33.97 -20.05
C ALA A 34 -21.35 33.16 -18.88
N PHE A 35 -21.32 31.84 -19.01
CA PHE A 35 -20.65 30.95 -18.06
C PHE A 35 -19.14 31.20 -17.98
N THR A 36 -18.44 31.18 -19.12
CA THR A 36 -16.99 31.43 -19.20
C THR A 36 -16.62 32.80 -18.65
N GLU A 37 -17.41 33.84 -18.94
CA GLU A 37 -17.20 35.19 -18.40
C GLU A 37 -17.36 35.20 -16.87
N ALA A 38 -18.40 34.54 -16.35
CA ALA A 38 -18.65 34.45 -14.91
C ALA A 38 -17.53 33.71 -14.19
N VAL A 39 -17.13 32.54 -14.71
CA VAL A 39 -16.00 31.74 -14.18
C VAL A 39 -14.69 32.54 -14.21
N THR A 40 -14.44 33.28 -15.29
CA THR A 40 -13.22 34.07 -15.43
C THR A 40 -13.12 35.23 -14.45
N LYS A 41 -14.26 35.85 -14.13
CA LYS A 41 -14.33 36.91 -13.10
C LYS A 41 -14.23 36.33 -11.70
N ALA A 42 -14.79 35.14 -11.48
CA ALA A 42 -14.69 34.41 -10.22
C ALA A 42 -13.23 33.97 -9.92
N LYS A 43 -12.98 33.57 -8.66
CA LYS A 43 -11.66 33.12 -8.18
C LYS A 43 -11.52 31.59 -8.23
N ILE A 44 -12.03 30.97 -9.30
CA ILE A 44 -12.03 29.52 -9.46
C ILE A 44 -10.63 29.05 -9.87
N LEU A 45 -10.10 28.08 -9.14
CA LEU A 45 -8.83 27.40 -9.38
C LEU A 45 -9.05 26.03 -10.04
N ASN A 46 -10.10 25.31 -9.61
CA ASN A 46 -10.43 23.97 -10.08
C ASN A 46 -11.81 23.98 -10.72
N LEU A 47 -11.88 23.75 -12.03
CA LEU A 47 -13.14 23.69 -12.76
C LEU A 47 -13.35 22.31 -13.35
N LYS A 48 -14.47 21.67 -13.03
CA LYS A 48 -14.99 20.50 -13.72
C LYS A 48 -16.29 20.87 -14.44
N LEU A 49 -16.30 20.69 -15.76
CA LEU A 49 -17.42 21.00 -16.63
C LEU A 49 -17.89 19.70 -17.32
N ASP A 50 -19.07 19.23 -16.92
CA ASP A 50 -19.76 18.12 -17.57
C ASP A 50 -20.69 18.65 -18.67
N GLY A 51 -20.25 18.46 -19.91
CA GLY A 51 -20.98 18.72 -21.13
C GLY A 51 -21.60 17.49 -21.78
N SER A 52 -21.81 16.39 -21.03
CA SER A 52 -22.50 15.19 -21.53
C SER A 52 -23.91 15.49 -22.08
N TYR A 53 -24.51 16.61 -21.67
CA TYR A 53 -25.83 17.07 -22.11
C TYR A 53 -25.78 18.02 -23.31
N PHE A 54 -24.59 18.33 -23.84
CA PHE A 54 -24.44 19.08 -25.08
C PHE A 54 -24.95 18.21 -26.22
N LYS A 55 -26.24 18.30 -26.52
CA LYS A 55 -26.85 17.61 -27.66
C LYS A 55 -26.06 18.03 -28.90
N GLY A 56 -25.66 17.06 -29.73
CA GLY A 56 -24.85 17.21 -30.94
C GLY A 56 -25.46 18.09 -32.06
N GLY A 57 -26.18 19.13 -31.69
CA GLY A 57 -26.80 20.09 -32.58
C GLY A 57 -25.84 21.18 -33.08
N PRO A 58 -26.36 22.12 -33.88
CA PRO A 58 -25.62 23.15 -34.60
C PRO A 58 -24.64 23.97 -33.74
N VAL A 59 -24.80 24.01 -32.42
CA VAL A 59 -23.91 24.72 -31.50
C VAL A 59 -22.49 24.15 -31.52
N LEU A 60 -22.31 22.82 -31.56
CA LEU A 60 -21.00 22.19 -31.72
C LEU A 60 -20.39 22.43 -33.11
N ASP A 61 -21.22 22.53 -34.15
CA ASP A 61 -20.78 22.89 -35.51
C ASP A 61 -20.44 24.39 -35.66
N THR A 62 -21.10 25.26 -34.89
CA THR A 62 -20.92 26.72 -34.92
C THR A 62 -19.77 27.17 -34.02
N ILE A 63 -19.50 26.48 -32.92
CA ILE A 63 -18.29 26.65 -32.07
C ILE A 63 -17.03 26.33 -32.89
N ASN A 64 -17.11 25.35 -33.79
CA ASN A 64 -15.96 24.75 -34.45
C ASN A 64 -15.55 25.34 -35.81
N ARG A 65 -16.25 26.36 -36.35
CA ARG A 65 -15.88 27.01 -37.63
C ARG A 65 -14.95 28.20 -37.42
N GLY A 66 -13.68 27.95 -37.14
CA GLY A 66 -12.57 28.89 -37.36
C GLY A 66 -12.60 30.21 -36.56
N ARG A 67 -13.37 30.30 -35.47
CA ARG A 67 -13.44 31.52 -34.66
C ARG A 67 -12.36 31.51 -33.58
N ARG A 68 -11.62 32.60 -33.47
CA ARG A 68 -10.63 32.91 -32.40
C ARG A 68 -11.24 32.98 -30.99
N TYR A 69 -12.49 32.57 -30.82
CA TYR A 69 -13.33 32.87 -29.67
C TYR A 69 -14.16 31.63 -29.34
N ASP A 70 -13.49 30.58 -28.87
CA ASP A 70 -14.13 29.41 -28.28
C ASP A 70 -14.19 29.61 -26.75
N PRO A 71 -15.38 29.63 -26.12
CA PRO A 71 -15.50 29.80 -24.66
C PRO A 71 -14.71 28.79 -23.84
N LEU A 72 -14.49 27.58 -24.36
CA LEU A 72 -13.78 26.50 -23.68
C LEU A 72 -12.26 26.71 -23.77
N LEU A 73 -11.77 27.25 -24.89
CA LEU A 73 -10.39 27.72 -24.99
C LEU A 73 -10.12 28.91 -24.07
N VAL A 74 -11.08 29.84 -23.93
CA VAL A 74 -10.95 30.97 -23.00
C VAL A 74 -10.82 30.48 -21.55
N LEU A 75 -11.52 29.39 -21.18
CA LEU A 75 -11.32 28.73 -19.89
C LEU A 75 -9.92 28.12 -19.76
N MET A 76 -9.41 27.45 -20.79
CA MET A 76 -8.04 26.90 -20.80
C MET A 76 -6.96 27.98 -20.72
N SER A 77 -7.22 29.14 -21.30
CA SER A 77 -6.31 30.31 -21.26
C SER A 77 -6.50 31.19 -20.02
N ASN A 78 -7.41 30.81 -19.13
CA ASN A 78 -7.60 31.53 -17.88
C ASN A 78 -6.39 31.33 -16.95
N MET A 79 -5.80 32.44 -16.53
CA MET A 79 -4.63 32.49 -15.64
C MET A 79 -4.84 31.87 -14.26
N ARG A 80 -6.08 31.84 -13.77
CA ARG A 80 -6.44 31.41 -12.42
C ARG A 80 -6.77 29.93 -12.36
N ILE A 81 -7.37 29.39 -13.42
CA ILE A 81 -7.74 27.97 -13.48
C ILE A 81 -6.46 27.15 -13.62
N GLN A 82 -6.14 26.38 -12.58
CA GLN A 82 -4.98 25.49 -12.53
C GLN A 82 -5.35 24.07 -12.94
N VAL A 83 -6.54 23.62 -12.53
CA VAL A 83 -7.08 22.28 -12.83
C VAL A 83 -8.36 22.44 -13.63
N LEU A 84 -8.41 21.79 -14.79
CA LEU A 84 -9.56 21.84 -15.68
C LEU A 84 -9.95 20.43 -16.08
N HIS A 85 -11.18 20.03 -15.78
CA HIS A 85 -11.74 18.73 -16.13
C HIS A 85 -12.92 18.92 -17.09
N PHE A 86 -12.79 18.42 -18.31
CA PHE A 86 -13.87 18.31 -19.27
C PHE A 86 -14.45 16.91 -19.27
N GLU A 87 -15.76 16.81 -19.08
CA GLU A 87 -16.49 15.54 -19.08
C GLU A 87 -17.58 15.54 -20.15
N GLY A 88 -17.62 14.50 -20.99
CA GLY A 88 -18.66 14.33 -22.00
C GLY A 88 -18.66 15.33 -23.15
N ILE A 89 -17.67 16.22 -23.26
CA ILE A 89 -17.58 17.21 -24.34
C ILE A 89 -16.97 16.57 -25.60
N THR A 90 -17.82 15.94 -26.40
CA THR A 90 -17.40 15.32 -27.66
C THR A 90 -17.05 16.37 -28.73
N ASN A 91 -16.10 16.04 -29.61
CA ASN A 91 -15.72 16.84 -30.79
C ASN A 91 -15.20 18.27 -30.55
N MET A 92 -15.01 18.70 -29.30
CA MET A 92 -14.53 20.06 -28.96
C MET A 92 -13.26 20.46 -29.72
N TYR A 93 -12.38 19.48 -29.95
CA TYR A 93 -11.05 19.77 -30.48
C TYR A 93 -10.83 19.34 -31.92
N GLN A 94 -11.82 18.74 -32.59
CA GLN A 94 -11.64 18.18 -33.93
C GLN A 94 -11.41 19.26 -35.01
N ARG A 95 -11.65 20.54 -34.70
CA ARG A 95 -11.54 21.64 -35.68
C ARG A 95 -10.83 22.90 -35.15
N LEU A 96 -10.11 22.82 -34.04
CA LEU A 96 -9.34 23.97 -33.55
C LEU A 96 -8.14 24.24 -34.47
N SER A 97 -8.14 25.38 -35.14
CA SER A 97 -6.96 25.87 -35.85
C SER A 97 -5.89 26.29 -34.85
N GLY A 98 -4.60 26.08 -35.16
CA GLY A 98 -3.50 26.48 -34.28
C GLY A 98 -3.54 27.96 -33.85
N SER A 99 -4.12 28.84 -34.68
CA SER A 99 -4.32 30.26 -34.38
C SER A 99 -5.35 30.56 -33.28
N ALA A 100 -6.18 29.59 -32.88
CA ALA A 100 -7.22 29.77 -31.86
C ALA A 100 -6.65 29.80 -30.43
N TRP A 101 -5.40 29.35 -30.24
CA TRP A 101 -4.76 29.20 -28.93
C TRP A 101 -4.03 30.45 -28.42
N SER A 102 -4.35 31.63 -28.95
CA SER A 102 -3.78 32.90 -28.48
C SER A 102 -4.82 33.67 -27.66
N PRO A 103 -4.63 33.86 -26.34
CA PRO A 103 -3.43 33.59 -25.55
C PRO A 103 -3.23 32.12 -25.17
N ALA A 104 -1.97 31.70 -24.97
CA ALA A 104 -1.62 30.32 -24.66
C ALA A 104 -2.25 29.83 -23.35
N PRO A 105 -2.80 28.59 -23.32
CA PRO A 105 -3.30 27.95 -22.11
C PRO A 105 -2.29 27.96 -20.97
N ARG A 106 -2.77 28.18 -19.75
CA ARG A 106 -1.96 28.17 -18.52
C ARG A 106 -2.38 27.12 -17.49
N VAL A 107 -3.35 26.29 -17.85
CA VAL A 107 -3.78 25.12 -17.07
C VAL A 107 -2.59 24.22 -16.79
N ARG A 108 -2.42 23.81 -15.53
CA ARG A 108 -1.37 22.89 -15.09
C ARG A 108 -1.82 21.43 -15.18
N VAL A 109 -3.09 21.16 -14.87
CA VAL A 109 -3.68 19.82 -14.91
C VAL A 109 -4.91 19.85 -15.80
N LEU A 110 -4.89 19.07 -16.87
CA LEU A 110 -6.02 18.93 -17.78
C LEU A 110 -6.54 17.49 -17.72
N GLU A 111 -7.80 17.33 -17.35
CA GLU A 111 -8.51 16.05 -17.38
C GLU A 111 -9.57 16.07 -18.48
N ILE A 112 -9.55 15.08 -19.37
CA ILE A 112 -10.51 14.93 -20.45
C ILE A 112 -11.14 13.57 -20.30
N SER A 113 -12.46 13.53 -20.17
CA SER A 113 -13.21 12.29 -20.03
C SER A 113 -14.40 12.30 -20.97
N SER A 114 -14.73 11.14 -21.50
CA SER A 114 -16.00 10.97 -22.20
C SER A 114 -16.77 9.78 -21.67
N ARG A 115 -18.05 10.01 -21.44
CA ARG A 115 -19.03 8.99 -21.05
C ARG A 115 -19.93 8.56 -22.22
N THR A 116 -19.66 8.99 -23.45
CA THR A 116 -20.63 8.77 -24.55
C THR A 116 -20.58 7.33 -25.08
N SER A 117 -21.54 6.54 -24.59
CA SER A 117 -21.71 5.09 -24.76
C SER A 117 -21.74 4.47 -26.17
N LYS A 118 -21.59 5.22 -27.27
CA LYS A 118 -21.79 4.66 -28.63
C LYS A 118 -20.87 5.17 -29.74
N THR A 119 -20.06 6.19 -29.51
CA THR A 119 -19.07 6.66 -30.48
C THR A 119 -17.74 6.69 -29.75
N SER A 120 -16.96 5.62 -29.92
CA SER A 120 -15.63 5.45 -29.34
C SER A 120 -14.84 6.74 -29.52
N LEU A 121 -14.56 7.42 -28.42
CA LEU A 121 -13.53 8.45 -28.43
C LEU A 121 -12.19 7.74 -28.54
N CYS A 122 -11.80 7.41 -29.77
CA CYS A 122 -10.40 7.49 -30.12
C CYS A 122 -10.05 8.96 -29.88
N VAL A 123 -9.25 9.25 -28.85
CA VAL A 123 -8.66 10.58 -28.68
C VAL A 123 -8.11 10.95 -30.04
N SER A 124 -8.70 11.95 -30.69
CA SER A 124 -8.30 12.26 -32.05
C SER A 124 -6.79 12.52 -32.01
N PRO A 125 -5.98 11.80 -32.83
CA PRO A 125 -4.54 11.99 -32.88
C PRO A 125 -4.17 13.48 -33.07
N ALA A 126 -5.01 14.21 -33.81
CA ALA A 126 -4.91 15.65 -34.02
C ALA A 126 -5.21 16.47 -32.76
N LEU A 127 -6.21 16.08 -31.97
CA LEU A 127 -6.56 16.72 -30.69
C LEU A 127 -5.37 16.66 -29.74
N LEU A 128 -4.85 15.45 -29.47
CA LEU A 128 -3.76 15.28 -28.54
C LEU A 128 -2.53 16.09 -28.98
N SER A 129 -2.17 16.04 -30.26
CA SER A 129 -1.12 16.90 -30.82
C SER A 129 -1.42 18.40 -30.67
N CYS A 130 -2.68 18.81 -30.74
CA CYS A 130 -3.09 20.21 -30.58
C CYS A 130 -2.92 20.69 -29.13
N ILE A 131 -3.40 19.90 -28.15
CA ILE A 131 -3.21 20.20 -26.72
C ILE A 131 -1.73 20.31 -26.40
N LEU A 132 -0.95 19.30 -26.77
CA LEU A 132 0.47 19.22 -26.41
C LEU A 132 1.30 20.36 -27.03
N LYS A 133 0.98 20.76 -28.28
CA LYS A 133 1.68 21.87 -28.94
C LYS A 133 1.36 23.23 -28.33
N ASN A 134 0.13 23.43 -27.85
CA ASN A 134 -0.35 24.76 -27.48
C ASN A 134 -0.40 24.98 -25.95
N CYS A 135 -0.52 23.93 -25.14
CA CYS A 135 -0.58 24.02 -23.68
C CYS A 135 0.82 23.91 -23.07
N VAL A 136 1.68 24.89 -23.33
CA VAL A 136 3.10 24.87 -22.93
C VAL A 136 3.28 24.77 -21.40
N GLY A 137 2.32 25.26 -20.61
CA GLY A 137 2.34 25.19 -19.14
C GLY A 137 1.70 23.94 -18.53
N LEU A 138 1.28 22.96 -19.35
CA LEU A 138 0.62 21.75 -18.88
C LEU A 138 1.63 20.82 -18.22
N GLY A 139 1.47 20.59 -16.91
CA GLY A 139 2.29 19.66 -16.14
C GLY A 139 1.69 18.26 -16.05
N GLU A 140 0.36 18.14 -16.12
CA GLU A 140 -0.33 16.85 -16.04
C GLU A 140 -1.50 16.76 -17.03
N LEU A 141 -1.59 15.64 -17.74
CA LEU A 141 -2.68 15.33 -18.66
C LEU A 141 -3.32 13.99 -18.29
N ARG A 142 -4.62 14.01 -17.96
CA ARG A 142 -5.41 12.81 -17.68
C ARG A 142 -6.46 12.61 -18.74
N ILE A 143 -6.57 11.41 -19.30
CA ILE A 143 -7.49 11.12 -20.39
C ILE A 143 -8.28 9.85 -20.05
N THR A 144 -9.59 9.94 -19.98
CA THR A 144 -10.48 8.79 -19.84
C THR A 144 -11.05 8.41 -21.20
N VAL A 145 -10.79 7.17 -21.62
CA VAL A 145 -11.12 6.62 -22.94
C VAL A 145 -11.90 5.31 -22.84
N ASP A 146 -12.63 4.98 -23.90
CA ASP A 146 -13.26 3.66 -24.05
C ASP A 146 -12.26 2.62 -24.58
N SER A 147 -11.39 3.03 -25.53
CA SER A 147 -10.39 2.17 -26.20
C SER A 147 -9.01 2.39 -25.58
N PHE A 148 -8.65 1.54 -24.61
CA PHE A 148 -7.41 1.68 -23.84
C PHE A 148 -6.16 1.52 -24.71
N PHE A 149 -6.10 0.45 -25.52
CA PHE A 149 -4.96 0.12 -26.38
C PHE A 149 -4.63 1.26 -27.37
N GLU A 150 -5.63 1.74 -28.10
CA GLU A 150 -5.43 2.79 -29.11
C GLU A 150 -4.95 4.09 -28.47
N ALA A 151 -5.52 4.48 -27.32
CA ALA A 151 -5.11 5.69 -26.62
C ALA A 151 -3.64 5.63 -26.19
N VAL A 152 -3.20 4.49 -25.65
CA VAL A 152 -1.82 4.25 -25.22
C VAL A 152 -0.88 4.32 -26.42
N GLN A 153 -1.21 3.66 -27.54
CA GLN A 153 -0.42 3.71 -28.76
C GLN A 153 -0.29 5.15 -29.32
N GLN A 154 -1.39 5.91 -29.30
CA GLN A 154 -1.37 7.31 -29.75
C GLN A 154 -0.53 8.20 -28.84
N LEU A 155 -0.48 7.91 -27.54
CA LEU A 155 0.35 8.66 -26.59
C LEU A 155 1.83 8.32 -26.73
N ALA A 156 2.18 7.03 -26.85
CA ALA A 156 3.56 6.59 -27.01
C ALA A 156 4.22 7.26 -28.22
N ASN A 157 3.53 7.33 -29.35
CA ASN A 157 4.00 7.99 -30.57
C ASN A 157 4.19 9.52 -30.44
N ARG A 158 3.71 10.12 -29.35
CA ARG A 158 3.72 11.58 -29.12
C ARG A 158 4.52 12.00 -27.89
N LEU A 159 5.01 11.07 -27.08
CA LEU A 159 5.83 11.37 -25.90
C LEU A 159 6.97 12.38 -26.19
N PRO A 160 7.72 12.29 -27.31
CA PRO A 160 8.79 13.25 -27.62
C PRO A 160 8.32 14.70 -27.77
N MET A 161 7.04 14.92 -28.01
CA MET A 161 6.44 16.26 -28.13
C MET A 161 6.10 16.88 -26.76
N MET A 162 6.25 16.13 -25.66
CA MET A 162 5.76 16.47 -24.33
C MET A 162 6.89 16.97 -23.41
N SER A 163 7.68 17.97 -23.85
CA SER A 163 8.86 18.41 -23.08
C SER A 163 8.54 18.99 -21.70
N ASN A 164 7.34 19.55 -21.52
CA ASN A 164 6.95 20.27 -20.30
C ASN A 164 5.98 19.47 -19.42
N LEU A 165 5.51 18.33 -19.91
CA LEU A 165 4.56 17.49 -19.22
C LEU A 165 5.34 16.60 -18.24
N GLY A 166 4.96 16.62 -16.97
CA GLY A 166 5.53 15.73 -15.96
C GLY A 166 4.79 14.40 -15.88
N ILE A 167 3.47 14.40 -16.10
CA ILE A 167 2.62 13.22 -15.95
C ILE A 167 1.58 13.12 -17.08
N VAL A 168 1.45 11.92 -17.65
CA VAL A 168 0.33 11.52 -18.51
C VAL A 168 -0.39 10.36 -17.86
N GLU A 169 -1.70 10.41 -17.77
CA GLU A 169 -2.53 9.30 -17.31
C GLU A 169 -3.62 8.96 -18.32
N VAL A 170 -3.77 7.67 -18.64
CA VAL A 170 -4.87 7.12 -19.42
C VAL A 170 -5.71 6.25 -18.51
N ARG A 171 -6.99 6.58 -18.38
CA ARG A 171 -7.99 5.79 -17.66
C ARG A 171 -8.94 5.15 -18.66
N SER A 172 -9.38 3.94 -18.38
CA SER A 172 -10.47 3.29 -19.11
C SER A 172 -11.23 2.37 -18.15
N LYS A 173 -12.25 1.67 -18.64
CA LYS A 173 -12.85 0.56 -17.88
C LYS A 173 -11.94 -0.68 -17.77
N GLN A 174 -10.90 -0.74 -18.61
CA GLN A 174 -9.97 -1.87 -18.69
C GLN A 174 -8.72 -1.65 -17.83
N GLY A 175 -8.40 -0.41 -17.43
CA GLY A 175 -7.20 -0.12 -16.66
C GLY A 175 -6.86 1.36 -16.58
N VAL A 176 -5.75 1.64 -15.91
CA VAL A 176 -5.07 2.93 -15.81
C VAL A 176 -3.60 2.75 -16.22
N ILE A 177 -3.08 3.62 -17.10
CA ILE A 177 -1.64 3.75 -17.34
C ILE A 177 -1.24 5.16 -16.97
N GLN A 178 -0.21 5.28 -16.14
CA GLN A 178 0.40 6.54 -15.76
C GLN A 178 1.86 6.54 -16.22
N CYS A 179 2.24 7.51 -17.03
CA CYS A 179 3.61 7.73 -17.50
C CYS A 179 4.14 9.02 -16.86
N SER A 180 5.23 8.90 -16.11
CA SER A 180 6.07 10.03 -15.70
C SER A 180 6.98 10.38 -16.86
N ILE A 181 7.10 11.66 -17.18
CA ILE A 181 7.83 12.18 -18.32
C ILE A 181 8.81 13.24 -17.83
N ASP A 182 10.03 13.20 -18.36
CA ASP A 182 11.02 14.26 -18.20
C ASP A 182 11.60 14.61 -19.57
N GLN A 183 11.51 15.88 -19.95
CA GLN A 183 12.00 16.39 -21.23
C GLN A 183 11.51 15.58 -22.45
N GLY A 184 10.24 15.15 -22.43
CA GLY A 184 9.63 14.38 -23.53
C GLY A 184 10.06 12.90 -23.59
N LYS A 185 10.78 12.41 -22.59
CA LYS A 185 11.12 10.99 -22.44
C LYS A 185 10.34 10.40 -21.27
N ALA A 186 9.80 9.20 -21.44
CA ALA A 186 9.23 8.46 -20.32
C ALA A 186 10.36 8.11 -19.34
N THR A 187 10.14 8.35 -18.05
CA THR A 187 11.10 7.99 -16.98
C THR A 187 10.59 6.86 -16.11
N ALA A 188 9.27 6.78 -15.91
CA ALA A 188 8.63 5.69 -15.20
C ALA A 188 7.21 5.47 -15.73
N ILE A 189 6.85 4.23 -16.00
CA ILE A 189 5.49 3.84 -16.37
C ILE A 189 4.92 2.96 -15.25
N ARG A 190 3.70 3.29 -14.83
CA ARG A 190 2.87 2.49 -13.93
C ARG A 190 1.62 2.08 -14.68
N MET A 191 1.31 0.81 -14.69
CA MET A 191 0.11 0.27 -15.32
C MET A 191 -0.70 -0.50 -14.31
N GLN A 192 -2.00 -0.24 -14.23
CA GLN A 192 -2.99 -1.03 -13.53
C GLN A 192 -3.99 -1.52 -14.58
N THR A 193 -4.23 -2.82 -14.70
CA THR A 193 -5.20 -3.37 -15.67
C THR A 193 -6.17 -4.31 -15.00
N TRP A 194 -7.44 -4.22 -15.39
CA TRP A 194 -8.49 -5.15 -15.01
C TRP A 194 -8.87 -6.15 -16.08
N HIS A 195 -8.30 -6.02 -17.28
CA HIS A 195 -8.67 -6.83 -18.43
C HIS A 195 -7.42 -7.40 -19.14
N PRO A 196 -7.39 -8.70 -19.50
CA PRO A 196 -6.24 -9.29 -20.19
C PRO A 196 -5.90 -8.57 -21.50
N ASP A 197 -6.91 -8.16 -22.29
CA ASP A 197 -6.67 -7.40 -23.53
C ASP A 197 -5.91 -6.09 -23.33
N ALA A 198 -5.99 -5.47 -22.17
CA ALA A 198 -5.22 -4.26 -21.90
C ALA A 198 -3.71 -4.55 -21.84
N LEU A 199 -3.27 -5.80 -21.60
CA LEU A 199 -1.86 -6.18 -21.73
C LEU A 199 -1.33 -5.97 -23.15
N LYS A 200 -2.16 -5.97 -24.19
CA LYS A 200 -1.73 -5.61 -25.55
C LYS A 200 -1.18 -4.18 -25.60
N ALA A 201 -1.66 -3.29 -24.73
CA ALA A 201 -1.23 -1.89 -24.72
C ALA A 201 0.24 -1.74 -24.30
N ILE A 202 0.78 -2.75 -23.63
CA ILE A 202 2.19 -2.82 -23.23
C ILE A 202 3.09 -2.85 -24.47
N ASP A 203 2.71 -3.57 -25.53
CA ASP A 203 3.49 -3.66 -26.77
C ASP A 203 3.69 -2.31 -27.47
N ALA A 204 2.86 -1.32 -27.13
CA ALA A 204 2.95 0.03 -27.68
C ALA A 204 3.81 0.99 -26.83
N LEU A 205 4.24 0.58 -25.63
CA LEU A 205 4.98 1.42 -24.69
C LEU A 205 6.50 1.18 -24.80
N PRO A 206 7.33 2.19 -24.47
CA PRO A 206 8.77 1.99 -24.32
C PRO A 206 9.03 1.14 -23.06
N MET A 207 9.22 -0.16 -23.28
CA MET A 207 9.30 -1.18 -22.25
C MET A 207 10.43 -0.94 -21.25
N GLU A 208 11.54 -0.33 -21.69
CA GLU A 208 12.68 0.00 -20.84
C GLU A 208 12.32 0.91 -19.64
N HIS A 209 11.17 1.58 -19.66
CA HIS A 209 10.73 2.50 -18.61
C HIS A 209 9.55 1.99 -17.76
N LEU A 210 9.07 0.76 -18.00
CA LEU A 210 7.96 0.19 -17.22
C LEU A 210 8.44 -0.25 -15.83
N ALA A 211 8.14 0.58 -14.82
CA ALA A 211 8.60 0.38 -13.45
C ALA A 211 7.61 -0.46 -12.62
N THR A 212 6.31 -0.33 -12.88
CA THR A 212 5.25 -1.00 -12.11
C THR A 212 4.14 -1.51 -13.02
N LEU A 213 3.78 -2.78 -12.86
CA LEU A 213 2.65 -3.42 -13.53
C LEU A 213 1.75 -4.07 -12.48
N ASP A 214 0.48 -3.72 -12.48
CA ASP A 214 -0.54 -4.22 -11.56
C ASP A 214 -1.66 -4.81 -12.42
N VAL A 215 -1.87 -6.11 -12.30
CA VAL A 215 -2.81 -6.91 -13.08
C VAL A 215 -3.86 -7.45 -12.10
N ARG A 216 -5.06 -6.87 -12.18
CA ARG A 216 -6.19 -7.14 -11.28
C ARG A 216 -7.40 -7.68 -12.05
N PRO A 217 -7.61 -8.98 -12.27
CA PRO A 217 -8.73 -9.52 -13.02
C PRO A 217 -10.04 -8.92 -12.56
N HIS A 218 -10.84 -8.52 -13.54
CA HIS A 218 -12.21 -8.12 -13.31
C HIS A 218 -12.97 -9.27 -12.62
N MET A 219 -13.66 -8.95 -11.52
CA MET A 219 -14.16 -9.87 -10.48
C MET A 219 -15.06 -11.04 -10.91
N ARG A 220 -15.30 -11.34 -12.21
CA ARG A 220 -16.41 -12.22 -12.59
C ARG A 220 -16.20 -13.36 -13.58
N SER A 221 -15.22 -13.45 -14.49
CA SER A 221 -15.29 -14.62 -15.41
C SER A 221 -14.12 -15.00 -16.32
N THR A 222 -12.92 -14.44 -16.25
CA THR A 222 -11.89 -14.80 -17.24
C THR A 222 -10.66 -15.39 -16.59
N ASN A 223 -10.56 -16.71 -16.67
CA ASN A 223 -9.28 -17.41 -16.67
C ASN A 223 -8.37 -16.74 -17.71
N TYR A 224 -7.14 -16.42 -17.33
CA TYR A 224 -6.17 -15.92 -18.30
C TYR A 224 -5.91 -17.03 -19.32
N SER A 225 -5.94 -16.68 -20.60
CA SER A 225 -5.57 -17.65 -21.64
C SER A 225 -4.07 -17.92 -21.56
N GLN A 226 -3.64 -19.07 -22.08
CA GLN A 226 -2.20 -19.36 -22.23
C GLN A 226 -1.45 -18.26 -23.02
N GLU A 227 -2.15 -17.60 -23.93
CA GLU A 227 -1.61 -16.46 -24.68
C GLU A 227 -1.39 -15.23 -23.78
N ASP A 228 -2.30 -14.93 -22.86
CA ASP A 228 -2.14 -13.82 -21.92
C ASP A 228 -0.97 -14.08 -20.96
N VAL A 229 -0.80 -15.33 -20.50
CA VAL A 229 0.34 -15.73 -19.66
C VAL A 229 1.67 -15.58 -20.43
N ARG A 230 1.71 -15.99 -21.70
CA ARG A 230 2.89 -15.80 -22.57
C ARG A 230 3.22 -14.32 -22.77
N ARG A 231 2.22 -13.47 -22.97
CA ARG A 231 2.41 -12.02 -23.11
C ARG A 231 2.93 -11.38 -21.83
N LEU A 232 2.38 -11.77 -20.69
CA LEU A 232 2.88 -11.30 -19.40
C LEU A 232 4.35 -11.70 -19.21
N ALA A 233 4.73 -12.93 -19.56
CA ALA A 233 6.11 -13.38 -19.48
C ALA A 233 7.03 -12.65 -20.46
N ALA A 234 6.60 -12.45 -21.71
CA ALA A 234 7.33 -11.65 -22.69
C ALA A 234 7.53 -10.20 -22.22
N THR A 235 6.49 -9.61 -21.61
CA THR A 235 6.53 -8.29 -20.98
C THR A 235 7.58 -8.24 -19.88
N VAL A 236 7.57 -9.21 -18.96
CA VAL A 236 8.55 -9.28 -17.86
C VAL A 236 9.97 -9.43 -18.40
N GLN A 237 10.19 -10.28 -19.41
CA GLN A 237 11.51 -10.45 -20.04
C GLN A 237 11.98 -9.16 -20.73
N ALA A 238 11.06 -8.42 -21.37
CA ALA A 238 11.39 -7.17 -22.07
C ALA A 238 11.59 -5.97 -21.13
N THR A 239 11.26 -6.10 -19.83
CA THR A 239 11.19 -4.98 -18.89
C THR A 239 12.18 -5.16 -17.72
N PRO A 240 13.47 -4.82 -17.92
CA PRO A 240 14.47 -4.92 -16.85
C PRO A 240 14.19 -4.00 -15.66
N ALA A 241 13.53 -2.85 -15.91
CA ALA A 241 13.15 -1.87 -14.89
C ALA A 241 11.92 -2.27 -14.05
N LEU A 242 11.27 -3.41 -14.36
CA LEU A 242 10.06 -3.82 -13.64
C LEU A 242 10.42 -4.23 -12.21
N THR A 243 10.02 -3.38 -11.27
CA THR A 243 10.26 -3.57 -9.83
C THR A 243 9.06 -4.16 -9.11
N ASN A 244 7.85 -3.92 -9.61
CA ASN A 244 6.61 -4.32 -8.96
C ASN A 244 5.65 -4.93 -9.98
N LEU A 245 5.24 -6.17 -9.73
CA LEU A 245 4.25 -6.94 -10.46
C LEU A 245 3.16 -7.42 -9.49
N MET A 246 2.03 -6.72 -9.43
CA MET A 246 0.88 -7.20 -8.64
C MET A 246 -0.01 -8.07 -9.53
N LEU A 247 -0.35 -9.25 -9.05
CA LEU A 247 -1.02 -10.35 -9.73
C LEU A 247 -2.16 -10.87 -8.87
N ILE A 248 -3.35 -10.31 -9.01
CA ILE A 248 -4.51 -10.82 -8.28
C ILE A 248 -5.05 -11.99 -9.12
N PHE A 249 -5.08 -13.24 -8.66
CA PHE A 249 -5.57 -14.37 -9.50
C PHE A 249 -6.23 -15.46 -8.66
N TYR A 250 -6.87 -16.40 -9.34
CA TYR A 250 -7.21 -17.70 -8.76
C TYR A 250 -5.94 -18.53 -8.53
N ALA A 251 -5.90 -19.29 -7.43
CA ALA A 251 -4.70 -19.99 -6.96
C ALA A 251 -4.07 -20.96 -7.97
N ASP A 252 -4.89 -21.57 -8.84
CA ASP A 252 -4.48 -22.54 -9.86
C ASP A 252 -3.62 -21.92 -10.98
N GLN A 253 -3.87 -20.67 -11.34
CA GLN A 253 -3.10 -19.96 -12.37
C GLN A 253 -1.84 -19.28 -11.83
N CYS A 254 -1.81 -18.95 -10.53
CA CYS A 254 -0.69 -18.25 -9.89
C CYS A 254 0.64 -18.94 -10.14
N THR A 255 0.71 -20.26 -9.93
CA THR A 255 1.94 -21.04 -10.05
C THR A 255 2.45 -21.10 -11.49
N SER A 256 1.55 -21.31 -12.46
CA SER A 256 1.93 -21.31 -13.87
C SER A 256 2.46 -19.95 -14.30
N ILE A 257 1.79 -18.87 -13.91
CA ILE A 257 2.23 -17.50 -14.20
C ILE A 257 3.57 -17.21 -13.52
N LEU A 258 3.72 -17.55 -12.23
CA LEU A 258 4.94 -17.33 -11.46
C LEU A 258 6.13 -18.06 -12.08
N ASN A 259 5.96 -19.34 -12.43
CA ASN A 259 6.99 -20.14 -13.08
C ASN A 259 7.36 -19.55 -14.45
N THR A 260 6.38 -19.02 -15.19
CA THR A 260 6.65 -18.39 -16.49
C THR A 260 7.39 -17.05 -16.32
N VAL A 261 6.99 -16.22 -15.35
CA VAL A 261 7.66 -14.95 -14.99
C VAL A 261 9.09 -15.21 -14.50
N LYS A 262 9.29 -16.25 -13.68
CA LYS A 262 10.61 -16.69 -13.21
C LYS A 262 11.49 -17.13 -14.37
N ALA A 263 11.01 -18.07 -15.19
CA ALA A 263 11.76 -18.58 -16.34
C ALA A 263 12.11 -17.46 -17.33
N ALA A 264 11.22 -16.48 -17.52
CA ALA A 264 11.47 -15.31 -18.36
C ALA A 264 12.64 -14.45 -17.84
N ARG A 265 12.70 -14.15 -16.54
CA ARG A 265 13.83 -13.38 -15.97
C ARG A 265 15.12 -14.19 -15.93
N GLU A 266 15.06 -15.47 -15.58
CA GLU A 266 16.23 -16.36 -15.59
C GLU A 266 16.86 -16.45 -16.99
N LYS A 267 16.02 -16.57 -18.02
CA LYS A 267 16.45 -16.52 -19.41
C LYS A 267 17.10 -15.18 -19.76
N GLY A 268 16.48 -14.06 -19.38
CA GLY A 268 17.06 -12.73 -19.61
C GLY A 268 18.40 -12.52 -18.89
N LEU A 269 18.54 -13.00 -17.65
CA LEU A 269 19.80 -12.97 -16.90
C LEU A 269 20.88 -13.78 -17.61
N ALA A 270 20.53 -14.96 -18.13
CA ALA A 270 21.44 -15.78 -18.95
C ALA A 270 21.83 -15.09 -20.28
N GLU A 271 20.97 -14.22 -20.81
CA GLU A 271 21.22 -13.37 -21.98
C GLU A 271 22.02 -12.09 -21.63
N GLY A 272 22.41 -11.89 -20.37
CA GLY A 272 23.23 -10.77 -19.92
C GLY A 272 22.45 -9.50 -19.56
N LEU A 273 21.12 -9.57 -19.45
CA LEU A 273 20.29 -8.47 -18.99
C LEU A 273 20.44 -8.27 -17.48
N SER A 274 20.51 -7.01 -17.03
CA SER A 274 20.44 -6.66 -15.61
C SER A 274 18.99 -6.33 -15.26
N TYR A 275 18.48 -6.93 -14.19
CA TYR A 275 17.11 -6.74 -13.72
C TYR A 275 17.10 -6.08 -12.35
N GLU A 276 16.16 -5.17 -12.14
CA GLU A 276 15.85 -4.65 -10.81
C GLU A 276 15.15 -5.71 -9.93
N PRO A 277 15.06 -5.50 -8.60
CA PRO A 277 14.27 -6.36 -7.72
C PRO A 277 12.80 -6.43 -8.11
N LEU A 278 12.31 -7.61 -8.48
CA LEU A 278 10.88 -7.83 -8.77
C LEU A 278 10.11 -8.28 -7.54
N VAL A 279 9.03 -7.56 -7.30
CA VAL A 279 8.00 -7.91 -6.35
C VAL A 279 6.78 -8.50 -7.02
N VAL A 280 6.42 -9.74 -6.69
CA VAL A 280 5.28 -10.45 -7.28
C VAL A 280 4.19 -10.70 -6.24
N ARG A 281 3.07 -9.96 -6.32
CA ARG A 281 1.97 -9.96 -5.34
C ARG A 281 0.73 -10.73 -5.75
N PHE A 282 0.52 -11.88 -5.14
CA PHE A 282 -0.71 -12.66 -5.17
C PHE A 282 -1.72 -12.18 -4.14
N LEU A 283 -2.93 -11.89 -4.61
CA LEU A 283 -4.11 -11.64 -3.78
C LEU A 283 -5.18 -12.67 -4.16
N GLY A 284 -5.57 -13.51 -3.20
CA GLY A 284 -6.69 -14.44 -3.36
C GLY A 284 -8.01 -13.67 -3.40
N GLN A 285 -8.92 -14.01 -4.31
CA GLN A 285 -10.15 -13.25 -4.57
C GLN A 285 -11.12 -13.14 -3.37
N ASP A 286 -11.00 -14.05 -2.40
CA ASP A 286 -11.87 -14.08 -1.20
C ASP A 286 -11.62 -12.90 -0.24
N SER A 287 -10.50 -12.17 -0.37
CA SER A 287 -10.20 -10.94 0.39
C SER A 287 -10.92 -9.67 -0.12
N LEU A 288 -11.62 -9.73 -1.26
CA LEU A 288 -12.29 -8.56 -1.86
C LEU A 288 -13.70 -8.28 -1.31
N ARG A 289 -14.24 -9.10 -0.39
CA ARG A 289 -15.60 -8.93 0.16
C ARG A 289 -15.69 -8.20 1.51
N GLY A 290 -14.57 -7.81 2.11
CA GLY A 290 -14.51 -6.91 3.26
C GLY A 290 -13.24 -6.09 3.14
N VAL A 291 -13.36 -4.83 2.73
CA VAL A 291 -12.21 -3.93 2.60
C VAL A 291 -11.86 -3.43 3.99
N GLU A 292 -11.00 -4.19 4.66
CA GLU A 292 -10.02 -3.76 5.66
C GLU A 292 -9.04 -4.95 5.75
N ASP A 293 -7.76 -4.69 5.46
CA ASP A 293 -6.65 -5.66 5.41
C ASP A 293 -6.57 -6.59 4.18
N VAL A 294 -6.03 -6.02 3.09
CA VAL A 294 -5.56 -6.76 1.91
C VAL A 294 -4.04 -6.95 2.01
N HIS A 295 -3.61 -8.14 2.43
CA HIS A 295 -2.21 -8.48 2.65
C HIS A 295 -1.50 -8.96 1.39
N VAL A 296 -0.25 -8.52 1.25
CA VAL A 296 0.46 -8.31 0.01
C VAL A 296 1.61 -9.32 -0.08
N THR A 297 1.49 -10.32 -0.96
CA THR A 297 2.54 -11.32 -1.26
C THR A 297 3.77 -10.66 -1.93
N THR A 298 4.79 -10.16 -1.24
CA THR A 298 5.89 -9.44 -1.90
C THR A 298 7.08 -10.36 -2.31
N ALA A 299 7.24 -10.72 -3.59
CA ALA A 299 8.56 -11.22 -4.06
C ALA A 299 9.63 -10.10 -3.97
N HIS A 300 10.92 -10.38 -4.04
CA HIS A 300 11.99 -9.38 -4.12
C HIS A 300 13.18 -10.06 -4.79
N LEU A 301 13.68 -9.53 -5.91
CA LEU A 301 14.91 -10.03 -6.56
C LEU A 301 16.12 -9.18 -6.15
N HIS A 302 16.79 -9.49 -5.05
CA HIS A 302 17.98 -8.73 -4.69
C HIS A 302 19.15 -9.07 -5.62
N SER A 303 19.69 -8.08 -6.34
CA SER A 303 21.00 -8.17 -7.02
C SER A 303 22.06 -7.36 -6.28
N ARG A 304 22.50 -7.83 -5.11
CA ARG A 304 23.74 -7.31 -4.47
C ARG A 304 24.50 -8.42 -3.76
N SER A 305 25.08 -9.31 -4.56
CA SER A 305 26.17 -10.22 -4.19
C SER A 305 26.60 -10.95 -5.46
N THR A 306 27.87 -11.26 -5.60
CA THR A 306 28.45 -12.03 -6.72
C THR A 306 27.89 -13.46 -6.84
N ASP A 307 27.02 -13.90 -5.94
CA ASP A 307 26.21 -15.10 -6.09
C ASP A 307 24.81 -14.77 -6.60
N VAL A 308 24.68 -14.86 -7.92
CA VAL A 308 23.46 -14.70 -8.69
C VAL A 308 22.58 -15.94 -8.50
N ARG A 309 21.54 -15.86 -7.65
CA ARG A 309 20.29 -16.66 -7.67
C ARG A 309 19.54 -16.46 -6.35
N GLY A 310 18.58 -15.54 -6.30
CA GLY A 310 17.69 -15.39 -5.15
C GLY A 310 16.32 -14.89 -5.58
N MET A 311 15.35 -15.80 -5.62
CA MET A 311 13.92 -15.47 -5.67
C MET A 311 13.46 -15.28 -4.22
N SER A 312 12.56 -14.34 -3.98
CA SER A 312 11.76 -14.30 -2.74
C SER A 312 10.34 -14.65 -3.08
N ILE A 313 9.66 -15.41 -2.24
CA ILE A 313 8.20 -15.51 -2.26
C ILE A 313 7.73 -15.17 -0.86
N ASP A 314 6.68 -14.36 -0.80
CA ASP A 314 6.00 -13.95 0.43
C ASP A 314 4.55 -14.35 0.25
N ILE A 315 3.94 -15.16 1.11
CA ILE A 315 2.67 -15.81 0.79
C ILE A 315 1.61 -15.43 1.83
N HIS A 316 0.58 -14.71 1.38
CA HIS A 316 -0.62 -14.45 2.16
C HIS A 316 -1.83 -15.12 1.48
N THR A 317 -2.39 -16.18 2.06
CA THR A 317 -3.63 -16.79 1.57
C THR A 317 -4.76 -16.61 2.58
N SER A 318 -5.84 -15.93 2.20
CA SER A 318 -7.09 -15.97 2.97
C SER A 318 -7.79 -17.32 2.80
N ARG A 319 -8.54 -17.76 3.84
CA ARG A 319 -9.27 -19.03 3.89
C ARG A 319 -10.13 -19.29 2.63
N SER A 320 -10.06 -20.52 2.12
CA SER A 320 -10.78 -21.00 0.94
C SER A 320 -12.07 -21.74 1.31
N ILE A 321 -13.17 -21.49 0.59
CA ILE A 321 -14.40 -22.32 0.62
C ILE A 321 -14.23 -23.55 -0.31
N ILE A 322 -14.83 -24.65 0.13
CA ILE A 322 -14.86 -26.02 -0.42
C ILE A 322 -15.29 -26.05 -1.91
N GLY A 323 -14.56 -26.77 -2.77
CA GLY A 323 -15.12 -27.28 -4.04
C GLY A 323 -14.24 -27.35 -5.30
N GLN A 324 -12.98 -26.90 -5.29
CA GLN A 324 -12.06 -27.06 -6.43
C GLN A 324 -10.69 -27.57 -5.96
N GLU A 325 -10.05 -28.44 -6.74
CA GLU A 325 -8.66 -28.87 -6.57
C GLU A 325 -7.75 -27.65 -6.79
N ARG A 326 -7.52 -26.90 -5.71
CA ARG A 326 -6.67 -25.72 -5.66
C ARG A 326 -5.27 -26.15 -5.25
N ILE A 327 -4.25 -25.54 -5.87
CA ILE A 327 -2.85 -25.67 -5.45
C ILE A 327 -2.79 -25.33 -3.97
N THR A 328 -2.45 -26.31 -3.16
CA THR A 328 -2.32 -26.13 -1.72
C THR A 328 -1.10 -25.25 -1.42
N PHE A 329 -1.10 -24.51 -0.32
CA PHE A 329 0.09 -23.77 0.11
C PHE A 329 1.32 -24.68 0.21
N GLY A 330 1.12 -25.91 0.70
CA GLY A 330 2.15 -26.95 0.66
C GLY A 330 2.74 -27.20 -0.74
N GLU A 331 1.97 -27.13 -1.84
CA GLU A 331 2.53 -27.23 -3.19
C GLU A 331 3.41 -26.03 -3.57
N LEU A 332 3.04 -24.82 -3.17
CA LEU A 332 3.90 -23.64 -3.37
C LEU A 332 5.21 -23.79 -2.60
N ILE A 333 5.15 -24.26 -1.35
CA ILE A 333 6.37 -24.55 -0.58
C ILE A 333 7.17 -25.66 -1.25
N ARG A 334 6.56 -26.76 -1.72
CA ARG A 334 7.28 -27.82 -2.44
C ARG A 334 8.05 -27.30 -3.64
N GLN A 335 7.52 -26.31 -4.35
CA GLN A 335 8.16 -25.78 -5.55
C GLN A 335 9.22 -24.72 -5.25
N HIS A 336 9.10 -24.02 -4.13
CA HIS A 336 9.84 -22.78 -3.89
C HIS A 336 10.35 -22.57 -2.47
N GLY A 337 10.22 -23.56 -1.58
CA GLY A 337 10.42 -23.42 -0.14
C GLY A 337 11.78 -22.85 0.25
N SER A 338 12.84 -23.21 -0.48
CA SER A 338 14.19 -22.68 -0.24
C SER A 338 14.35 -21.19 -0.59
N SER A 339 13.51 -20.68 -1.49
CA SER A 339 13.51 -19.30 -2.00
C SER A 339 12.41 -18.43 -1.35
N ILE A 340 11.69 -18.92 -0.34
CA ILE A 340 10.76 -18.08 0.42
C ILE A 340 11.59 -17.17 1.33
N GLN A 341 11.44 -15.84 1.22
CA GLN A 341 12.10 -14.90 2.15
C GLN A 341 11.15 -14.40 3.22
N GLU A 342 9.84 -14.35 2.98
CA GLU A 342 8.88 -13.89 3.98
C GLU A 342 7.71 -14.87 4.12
N ILE A 343 7.29 -15.15 5.35
CA ILE A 343 6.03 -15.83 5.65
C ILE A 343 5.30 -14.93 6.64
N GLY A 344 4.11 -14.47 6.28
CA GLY A 344 3.33 -13.52 7.06
C GLY A 344 2.26 -14.14 7.96
N ARG A 345 1.81 -13.36 8.95
CA ARG A 345 0.89 -13.80 10.02
C ARG A 345 -0.48 -14.27 9.54
N ASP A 346 -0.99 -13.76 8.42
CA ASP A 346 -2.37 -13.99 7.99
C ASP A 346 -2.62 -15.40 7.45
N PHE A 347 -1.57 -16.22 7.40
CA PHE A 347 -1.60 -17.57 6.89
C PHE A 347 -1.85 -18.60 8.00
N VAL A 348 -2.76 -19.56 7.74
CA VAL A 348 -2.98 -20.70 8.63
C VAL A 348 -1.88 -21.72 8.39
N PHE A 349 -0.79 -21.61 9.15
CA PHE A 349 0.37 -22.50 9.05
C PHE A 349 0.13 -23.82 9.78
N LEU A 350 0.07 -24.93 9.03
CA LEU A 350 -0.22 -26.27 9.56
C LEU A 350 1.04 -27.16 9.60
N ASP A 351 0.93 -28.31 10.25
CA ASP A 351 2.01 -29.30 10.36
C ASP A 351 2.56 -29.75 9.01
N ASP A 352 1.68 -29.94 8.02
CA ASP A 352 2.08 -30.33 6.68
C ASP A 352 2.92 -29.24 6.01
N ASP A 353 2.56 -27.97 6.20
CA ASP A 353 3.31 -26.84 5.65
C ASP A 353 4.68 -26.73 6.32
N ALA A 354 4.74 -26.89 7.65
CA ALA A 354 5.97 -26.92 8.41
C ALA A 354 6.90 -28.05 7.93
N ARG A 355 6.35 -29.26 7.73
CA ARG A 355 7.10 -30.42 7.24
C ARG A 355 7.62 -30.22 5.83
N ILE A 356 6.81 -29.68 4.93
CA ILE A 356 7.23 -29.41 3.55
C ILE A 356 8.32 -28.33 3.53
N LEU A 357 8.15 -27.26 4.32
CA LEU A 357 9.14 -26.19 4.41
C LEU A 357 10.47 -26.71 4.98
N ASP A 358 10.39 -27.56 6.01
CA ASP A 358 11.53 -28.25 6.58
C ASP A 358 12.23 -29.13 5.53
N GLU A 359 11.47 -29.91 4.74
CA GLU A 359 12.03 -30.73 3.68
C GLU A 359 12.75 -29.89 2.61
N GLU A 360 12.10 -28.85 2.08
CA GLU A 360 12.68 -28.05 1.00
C GLU A 360 13.87 -27.21 1.46
N THR A 361 13.80 -26.63 2.67
CA THR A 361 14.95 -25.90 3.21
C THR A 361 16.10 -26.81 3.63
N SER A 362 15.86 -28.11 3.84
CA SER A 362 16.92 -29.08 4.12
C SER A 362 17.72 -29.43 2.87
N LYS A 363 17.05 -29.44 1.70
CA LYS A 363 17.65 -29.79 0.40
C LYS A 363 18.50 -28.66 -0.16
N ALA A 364 18.02 -27.42 -0.07
CA ALA A 364 18.60 -26.28 -0.78
C ALA A 364 18.97 -25.08 0.11
N GLY A 365 18.83 -25.20 1.43
CA GLY A 365 19.00 -24.10 2.37
C GLY A 365 17.76 -23.21 2.49
N SER A 366 17.84 -22.16 3.30
CA SER A 366 16.74 -21.24 3.54
C SER A 366 17.16 -19.79 3.28
N ASP A 367 16.41 -19.12 2.41
CA ASP A 367 16.52 -17.67 2.17
C ASP A 367 15.61 -16.83 3.10
N LEU A 368 15.01 -17.42 4.12
CA LEU A 368 14.03 -16.75 4.98
C LEU A 368 14.66 -15.54 5.70
N ILE A 369 14.07 -14.37 5.50
CA ILE A 369 14.41 -13.08 6.10
C ILE A 369 13.37 -12.69 7.16
N ARG A 370 12.10 -13.01 6.94
CA ARG A 370 10.98 -12.72 7.84
C ARG A 370 10.10 -13.95 8.04
N LEU A 371 9.76 -14.25 9.29
CA LEU A 371 8.85 -15.33 9.63
C LEU A 371 7.89 -14.84 10.70
N GLU A 372 6.62 -14.68 10.35
CA GLU A 372 5.54 -14.29 11.25
C GLU A 372 4.42 -15.31 11.13
N LEU A 373 4.10 -16.01 12.22
CA LEU A 373 3.07 -17.06 12.20
C LEU A 373 2.34 -17.19 13.53
N ASP A 374 1.16 -17.80 13.49
CA ASP A 374 0.45 -18.28 14.68
C ASP A 374 0.78 -19.78 14.88
N PRO A 375 1.59 -20.13 15.91
CA PRO A 375 1.99 -21.51 16.13
C PRO A 375 0.88 -22.35 16.78
N SER A 376 -0.28 -21.78 17.13
CA SER A 376 -1.31 -22.49 17.89
C SER A 376 -1.84 -23.74 17.18
N ARG A 377 -1.78 -23.74 15.84
CA ARG A 377 -2.22 -24.83 14.98
C ARG A 377 -1.18 -25.92 14.76
N LEU A 378 0.05 -25.72 15.22
CA LEU A 378 1.12 -26.70 15.08
C LEU A 378 1.08 -27.71 16.23
N SER A 379 1.20 -28.99 15.87
CA SER A 379 1.51 -30.05 16.82
C SER A 379 3.00 -29.99 17.21
N PRO A 380 3.45 -30.79 18.19
CA PRO A 380 4.87 -30.90 18.51
C PRO A 380 5.74 -31.23 17.29
N ILE A 381 5.23 -32.03 16.35
CA ILE A 381 5.95 -32.39 15.12
C ILE A 381 6.11 -31.16 14.22
N GLY A 382 5.05 -30.37 14.03
CA GLY A 382 5.11 -29.12 13.27
C GLY A 382 6.09 -28.12 13.87
N LEU A 383 6.14 -28.01 15.20
CA LEU A 383 7.12 -27.17 15.91
C LEU A 383 8.55 -27.65 15.73
N ASP A 384 8.81 -28.97 15.82
CA ASP A 384 10.14 -29.52 15.59
C ASP A 384 10.63 -29.23 14.17
N CYS A 385 9.73 -29.30 13.17
CA CYS A 385 10.04 -28.89 11.79
C CYS A 385 10.38 -27.40 11.72
N LEU A 386 9.58 -26.55 12.37
CA LEU A 386 9.80 -25.11 12.38
C LEU A 386 11.13 -24.73 13.04
N ASP A 387 11.51 -25.39 14.14
CA ASP A 387 12.81 -25.19 14.79
C ASP A 387 13.98 -25.43 13.84
N ARG A 388 13.90 -26.50 13.04
CA ARG A 388 14.94 -26.83 12.05
C ARG A 388 14.98 -25.84 10.89
N VAL A 389 13.82 -25.31 10.47
CA VAL A 389 13.75 -24.24 9.47
C VAL A 389 14.43 -22.99 10.01
N ILE A 390 14.04 -22.51 11.19
CA ILE A 390 14.61 -21.30 11.81
C ILE A 390 16.13 -21.44 11.99
N ALA A 391 16.61 -22.60 12.46
CA ALA A 391 18.03 -22.86 12.62
C ALA A 391 18.82 -22.83 11.29
N ARG A 392 18.18 -23.15 10.17
CA ARG A 392 18.77 -23.07 8.81
C ARG A 392 18.68 -21.68 8.18
N SER A 393 17.76 -20.84 8.64
CA SER A 393 17.53 -19.49 8.12
C SER A 393 18.56 -18.49 8.66
N THR A 394 19.81 -18.59 8.19
CA THR A 394 20.91 -17.70 8.62
C THR A 394 20.68 -16.22 8.29
N ARG A 395 19.78 -15.94 7.35
CA ARG A 395 19.38 -14.59 6.93
C ARG A 395 18.16 -14.04 7.68
N LEU A 396 17.63 -14.78 8.65
CA LEU A 396 16.42 -14.39 9.37
C LEU A 396 16.67 -13.10 10.18
N GLN A 397 16.06 -12.01 9.72
CA GLN A 397 16.14 -10.69 10.32
C GLN A 397 14.92 -10.36 11.19
N ARG A 398 13.80 -11.03 10.97
CA ARG A 398 12.55 -10.80 11.70
C ARG A 398 11.88 -12.13 11.99
N LEU A 399 11.74 -12.44 13.27
CA LEU A 399 10.94 -13.56 13.73
C LEU A 399 9.83 -12.98 14.60
N GLY A 400 8.60 -13.34 14.27
CA GLY A 400 7.40 -12.92 14.96
C GLY A 400 6.47 -14.09 15.25
N PHE A 401 5.93 -14.11 16.46
CA PHE A 401 4.95 -15.12 16.86
C PHE A 401 3.66 -14.45 17.26
N SER A 402 2.56 -14.91 16.66
CA SER A 402 1.19 -14.56 17.01
C SER A 402 0.64 -15.64 17.92
N LEU A 403 0.85 -15.48 19.22
CA LEU A 403 0.39 -16.42 20.21
C LEU A 403 -1.06 -16.11 20.57
N THR A 404 -1.98 -16.85 19.95
CA THR A 404 -3.39 -16.82 20.29
C THR A 404 -3.69 -17.93 21.30
N ARG A 405 -4.69 -17.72 22.17
CA ARG A 405 -5.22 -18.72 23.13
C ARG A 405 -4.26 -19.12 24.26
N LEU A 406 -3.51 -18.17 24.79
CA LEU A 406 -2.57 -18.42 25.90
C LEU A 406 -3.25 -18.82 27.22
N GLU A 407 -4.57 -18.75 27.31
CA GLU A 407 -5.36 -19.39 28.38
C GLU A 407 -5.21 -20.93 28.41
N GLU A 408 -4.88 -21.56 27.27
CA GLU A 408 -4.66 -23.01 27.17
C GLU A 408 -3.20 -23.34 27.56
N SER A 409 -2.98 -24.12 28.62
CA SER A 409 -1.63 -24.46 29.10
C SER A 409 -0.75 -25.14 28.04
N SER A 410 -1.36 -25.88 27.09
CA SER A 410 -0.65 -26.45 25.95
C SER A 410 -0.06 -25.39 25.04
N GLU A 411 -0.82 -24.35 24.71
CA GLU A 411 -0.38 -23.25 23.84
C GLU A 411 0.66 -22.37 24.52
N LEU A 412 0.50 -22.13 25.82
CA LEU A 412 1.51 -21.47 26.64
C LEU A 412 2.85 -22.22 26.63
N ASN A 413 2.82 -23.54 26.79
CA ASN A 413 4.05 -24.34 26.76
C ASN A 413 4.74 -24.32 25.38
N LYS A 414 3.97 -24.30 24.27
CA LYS A 414 4.52 -24.14 22.92
C LYS A 414 5.19 -22.78 22.76
N ALA A 415 4.53 -21.71 23.22
CA ALA A 415 5.07 -20.36 23.20
C ALA A 415 6.39 -20.25 23.96
N LEU A 416 6.41 -20.71 25.22
CA LEU A 416 7.60 -20.66 26.07
C LEU A 416 8.75 -21.47 25.48
N ARG A 417 8.46 -22.62 24.85
CA ARG A 417 9.45 -23.41 24.13
C ARG A 417 10.09 -22.62 22.98
N LEU A 418 9.28 -22.02 22.11
CA LEU A 418 9.77 -21.26 20.95
C LEU A 418 10.62 -20.05 21.39
N LEU A 419 10.18 -19.35 22.43
CA LEU A 419 10.91 -18.20 22.98
C LEU A 419 12.21 -18.62 23.66
N LYS A 420 12.22 -19.74 24.37
CA LYS A 420 13.45 -20.32 24.94
C LYS A 420 14.48 -20.69 23.87
N GLN A 421 14.04 -21.24 22.74
CA GLN A 421 14.94 -21.69 21.68
C GLN A 421 15.39 -20.55 20.78
N HIS A 422 14.50 -19.62 20.43
CA HIS A 422 14.72 -18.63 19.36
C HIS A 422 14.60 -17.18 19.84
N GLY A 423 14.38 -16.91 21.12
CA GLY A 423 14.11 -15.57 21.66
C GLY A 423 15.14 -14.51 21.25
N ALA A 424 16.41 -14.88 21.10
CA ALA A 424 17.47 -13.97 20.63
C ALA A 424 17.29 -13.49 19.18
N LEU A 425 16.49 -14.19 18.37
CA LEU A 425 16.16 -13.85 16.98
C LEU A 425 14.77 -13.21 16.87
N VAL A 426 13.97 -13.17 17.94
CA VAL A 426 12.61 -12.63 17.93
C VAL A 426 12.66 -11.11 17.95
N HIS A 427 12.03 -10.47 16.96
CA HIS A 427 11.98 -9.01 16.84
C HIS A 427 10.59 -8.44 17.09
N SER A 428 9.56 -9.27 16.91
CA SER A 428 8.17 -8.93 17.20
C SER A 428 7.52 -10.06 17.97
N ILE A 429 6.71 -9.75 18.98
CA ILE A 429 5.85 -10.73 19.63
C ILE A 429 4.45 -10.15 19.63
N GLN A 430 3.48 -10.97 19.24
CA GLN A 430 2.10 -10.61 19.31
C GLN A 430 1.34 -11.63 20.15
N LEU A 431 0.82 -11.16 21.28
CA LEU A 431 0.03 -11.92 22.22
C LEU A 431 -1.43 -11.51 22.06
N ALA A 432 -2.31 -12.50 21.99
CA ALA A 432 -3.75 -12.27 21.98
C ALA A 432 -4.49 -13.39 22.74
N GLY A 433 -5.53 -13.03 23.50
CA GLY A 433 -6.28 -13.97 24.32
C GLY A 433 -6.65 -13.40 25.68
N ASN A 434 -7.33 -14.20 26.51
CA ASN A 434 -7.67 -13.81 27.87
C ASN A 434 -6.59 -14.33 28.84
N PHE A 435 -5.83 -13.40 29.42
CA PHE A 435 -4.69 -13.72 30.27
C PHE A 435 -5.05 -13.78 31.76
N SER A 436 -6.28 -13.44 32.14
CA SER A 436 -6.67 -13.24 33.54
C SER A 436 -6.37 -14.43 34.46
N ASN A 437 -6.41 -15.66 33.94
CA ASN A 437 -6.27 -16.88 34.73
C ASN A 437 -4.83 -17.42 34.80
N ASN A 438 -3.91 -16.93 33.97
CA ASN A 438 -2.53 -17.43 33.86
C ASN A 438 -1.48 -16.31 33.81
N ALA A 439 -1.84 -15.08 34.19
CA ALA A 439 -1.01 -13.89 34.00
C ALA A 439 0.42 -14.07 34.51
N ASP A 440 0.56 -14.50 35.75
CA ASP A 440 1.86 -14.69 36.41
C ASP A 440 2.74 -15.72 35.71
N ALA A 441 2.15 -16.82 35.24
CA ALA A 441 2.90 -17.93 34.66
C ALA A 441 3.52 -17.54 33.31
N TRP A 442 2.79 -16.82 32.46
CA TRP A 442 3.33 -16.38 31.17
C TRP A 442 4.27 -15.19 31.34
N LEU A 443 3.96 -14.23 32.22
CA LEU A 443 4.85 -13.09 32.49
C LEU A 443 6.20 -13.57 33.03
N SER A 444 6.18 -14.49 33.99
CA SER A 444 7.41 -15.10 34.54
C SER A 444 8.18 -15.86 33.46
N GLY A 445 7.49 -16.63 32.61
CA GLY A 445 8.12 -17.36 31.52
C GLY A 445 8.71 -16.44 30.44
N LEU A 446 8.05 -15.34 30.10
CA LEU A 446 8.60 -14.33 29.20
C LEU A 446 9.82 -13.64 29.79
N GLN A 447 9.74 -13.26 31.06
CA GLN A 447 10.85 -12.67 31.80
C GLN A 447 12.06 -13.60 31.82
N GLU A 448 11.86 -14.90 32.02
CA GLU A 448 12.94 -15.88 32.04
C GLU A 448 13.56 -16.10 30.65
N GLN A 449 12.73 -16.21 29.60
CA GLN A 449 13.18 -16.64 28.27
C GLN A 449 13.52 -15.48 27.32
N CYS A 450 13.05 -14.26 27.60
CA CYS A 450 13.32 -13.05 26.82
C CYS A 450 13.85 -11.93 27.74
N PRO A 451 15.04 -12.11 28.36
CA PRO A 451 15.57 -11.17 29.34
C PRO A 451 15.84 -9.77 28.77
N THR A 452 15.84 -9.56 27.45
CA THR A 452 15.94 -8.24 26.82
C THR A 452 14.70 -7.37 26.96
N MET A 453 13.55 -7.94 27.35
CA MET A 453 12.47 -7.13 27.91
C MET A 453 12.92 -6.44 29.21
N ILE A 454 13.82 -7.05 29.97
CA ILE A 454 14.26 -6.57 31.29
C ILE A 454 15.75 -6.22 31.24
N SER A 455 16.07 -5.13 30.55
CA SER A 455 17.31 -4.41 30.79
C SER A 455 17.07 -3.36 31.85
N ALA A 456 17.11 -3.76 33.13
CA ALA A 456 17.23 -2.80 34.22
C ALA A 456 18.55 -2.05 34.07
N SER A 457 18.49 -0.73 33.92
CA SER A 457 19.64 0.16 34.04
C SER A 457 20.28 -0.05 35.43
N PRO A 458 21.53 -0.52 35.55
CA PRO A 458 22.17 -0.70 36.83
C PRO A 458 22.81 0.63 37.25
N GLN A 459 21.99 1.65 37.57
CA GLN A 459 22.41 2.83 38.32
C GLN A 459 21.23 3.80 38.53
N LEU A 460 20.64 3.80 39.74
CA LEU A 460 20.40 5.02 40.54
C LEU A 460 19.76 4.65 41.89
N HIS A 461 20.45 5.10 42.95
CA HIS A 461 20.11 5.09 44.37
C HIS A 461 20.22 3.78 45.15
N ALA A 462 21.44 3.57 45.66
CA ALA A 462 21.68 2.89 46.91
C ALA A 462 20.89 3.51 48.07
N SER A 463 20.10 2.71 48.78
CA SER A 463 20.17 2.66 50.26
C SER A 463 19.58 1.35 50.82
N THR A 464 20.48 0.58 51.43
CA THR A 464 20.31 -0.30 52.60
C THR A 464 19.44 -1.56 52.57
N ALA A 465 20.16 -2.68 52.81
CA ALA A 465 19.78 -3.91 53.51
C ALA A 465 19.22 -5.08 52.68
N ALA A 466 20.11 -5.88 52.08
CA ALA A 466 20.39 -7.27 52.49
C ALA A 466 21.33 -7.94 51.47
N GLN A 467 22.52 -8.32 51.93
CA GLN A 467 23.48 -9.13 51.19
C GLN A 467 23.03 -10.59 51.22
N HIS A 468 22.72 -11.18 50.06
CA HIS A 468 22.97 -12.60 49.81
C HIS A 468 23.35 -12.84 48.34
N SER A 469 24.66 -13.05 48.13
CA SER A 469 25.29 -13.94 47.15
C SER A 469 24.57 -14.20 45.82
N MET A 470 24.88 -13.41 44.79
CA MET A 470 24.85 -13.89 43.41
C MET A 470 26.28 -14.05 42.89
N ALA A 471 26.67 -15.31 42.71
CA ALA A 471 27.88 -15.70 42.00
C ALA A 471 27.74 -15.39 40.51
N SER A 472 28.87 -14.98 39.92
CA SER A 472 29.10 -14.63 38.52
C SER A 472 28.52 -15.62 37.51
N ILE A 473 27.68 -15.13 36.59
CA ILE A 473 27.41 -15.81 35.30
C ILE A 473 28.36 -15.19 34.25
N PRO A 474 29.31 -15.97 33.68
CA PRO A 474 30.19 -15.48 32.63
C PRO A 474 29.51 -15.61 31.25
N GLY A 475 29.48 -14.52 30.48
CA GLY A 475 29.10 -14.50 29.07
C GLY A 475 28.00 -13.48 28.78
N HIS A 476 28.39 -12.28 28.35
CA HIS A 476 27.45 -11.30 27.78
C HIS A 476 26.89 -11.86 26.46
N ILE A 477 25.77 -12.57 26.53
CA ILE A 477 24.95 -12.84 25.36
C ILE A 477 24.32 -11.50 24.99
N HIS A 478 24.79 -10.89 23.90
CA HIS A 478 24.09 -9.77 23.27
C HIS A 478 22.80 -10.30 22.64
N VAL A 479 21.76 -10.43 23.47
CA VAL A 479 20.41 -10.75 23.01
C VAL A 479 19.86 -9.48 22.35
N LYS A 480 19.22 -9.61 21.18
CA LYS A 480 18.55 -8.48 20.52
C LYS A 480 17.30 -8.08 21.30
N SER A 481 17.03 -6.79 21.34
CA SER A 481 15.84 -6.21 21.95
C SER A 481 14.60 -6.34 21.07
N ILE A 482 13.45 -6.52 21.72
CA ILE A 482 12.15 -6.56 21.05
C ILE A 482 11.81 -5.16 20.56
N LYS A 483 11.52 -5.03 19.26
CA LYS A 483 11.20 -3.74 18.64
C LYS A 483 9.70 -3.49 18.54
N SER A 484 8.90 -4.54 18.48
CA SER A 484 7.44 -4.45 18.35
C SER A 484 6.77 -5.45 19.29
N LEU A 485 5.89 -4.96 20.16
CA LEU A 485 5.10 -5.79 21.08
C LEU A 485 3.61 -5.52 20.85
N GLY A 486 2.87 -6.55 20.44
CA GLY A 486 1.41 -6.49 20.34
C GLY A 486 0.75 -7.27 21.48
N LEU A 487 -0.17 -6.62 22.19
CA LEU A 487 -1.01 -7.13 23.27
C LEU A 487 -2.49 -6.93 22.90
N ARG A 488 -2.94 -7.61 21.84
CA ARG A 488 -4.27 -7.37 21.26
C ARG A 488 -5.35 -8.18 21.97
N ASN A 489 -6.48 -7.54 22.27
CA ASN A 489 -7.61 -8.15 23.00
C ASN A 489 -7.18 -8.78 24.34
N VAL A 490 -6.14 -8.21 24.95
CA VAL A 490 -5.56 -8.66 26.22
C VAL A 490 -6.36 -8.04 27.36
N ILE A 491 -6.88 -8.88 28.25
CA ILE A 491 -7.54 -8.46 29.48
C ILE A 491 -6.63 -8.79 30.65
N LEU A 492 -6.18 -7.77 31.37
CA LEU A 492 -5.30 -7.87 32.53
C LEU A 492 -5.92 -7.19 33.75
N ASN A 493 -5.55 -7.63 34.94
CA ASN A 493 -5.87 -6.85 36.13
C ASN A 493 -4.98 -5.59 36.17
N PRO A 494 -5.41 -4.50 36.83
CA PRO A 494 -4.60 -3.28 36.93
C PRO A 494 -3.17 -3.50 37.48
N SER A 495 -2.99 -4.44 38.42
CA SER A 495 -1.66 -4.82 38.95
C SER A 495 -0.74 -5.46 37.91
N ASP A 496 -1.33 -6.15 36.93
CA ASP A 496 -0.60 -6.93 35.94
C ASP A 496 -0.09 -5.99 34.83
N TRP A 497 -0.81 -4.90 34.55
CA TRP A 497 -0.34 -3.82 33.69
C TRP A 497 0.94 -3.16 34.23
N ASP A 498 0.99 -2.84 35.52
CA ASP A 498 2.19 -2.24 36.12
C ASP A 498 3.38 -3.21 36.06
N THR A 499 3.15 -4.49 36.36
CA THR A 499 4.18 -5.53 36.28
C THR A 499 4.71 -5.67 34.85
N LEU A 500 3.81 -5.71 33.87
CA LEU A 500 4.15 -5.78 32.46
C LEU A 500 4.95 -4.56 32.01
N PHE A 501 4.47 -3.33 32.28
CA PHE A 501 5.17 -2.10 31.86
C PHE A 501 6.52 -1.94 32.54
N SER A 502 6.65 -2.37 33.79
CA SER A 502 7.94 -2.42 34.50
C SER A 502 8.92 -3.41 33.88
N ALA A 503 8.40 -4.44 33.21
CA ALA A 503 9.17 -5.44 32.50
C ALA A 503 9.47 -5.05 31.05
N LEU A 504 9.02 -3.90 30.53
CA LEU A 504 9.32 -3.48 29.15
C LEU A 504 10.62 -2.69 29.06
N ASN A 505 11.42 -3.00 28.04
CA ASN A 505 12.61 -2.24 27.69
C ASN A 505 12.27 -1.18 26.64
N PHE A 506 11.95 0.03 27.09
CA PHE A 506 11.62 1.15 26.20
C PHE A 506 12.80 1.67 25.38
N VAL A 507 14.04 1.30 25.69
CA VAL A 507 15.24 1.80 24.97
C VAL A 507 15.21 1.42 23.50
N ASP A 508 14.59 0.29 23.16
CA ASP A 508 14.57 -0.27 21.81
C ASP A 508 13.16 -0.53 21.26
N LEU A 509 12.14 -0.38 22.10
CA LEU A 509 10.74 -0.61 21.72
C LEU A 509 10.26 0.51 20.79
N GLN A 510 9.93 0.15 19.55
CA GLN A 510 9.47 1.07 18.50
C GLN A 510 7.95 1.06 18.37
N GLU A 511 7.31 -0.07 18.64
CA GLU A 511 5.86 -0.25 18.48
C GLU A 511 5.29 -0.99 19.69
N LEU A 512 4.23 -0.42 20.28
CA LEU A 512 3.41 -1.05 21.30
C LEU A 512 1.95 -1.02 20.85
N ASP A 513 1.36 -2.18 20.60
CA ASP A 513 0.00 -2.32 20.10
C ASP A 513 -0.91 -2.94 21.17
N LEU A 514 -1.75 -2.13 21.80
CA LEU A 514 -2.67 -2.49 22.88
C LEU A 514 -4.13 -2.58 22.40
N ARG A 515 -4.37 -2.73 21.09
CA ARG A 515 -5.73 -2.70 20.52
C ARG A 515 -6.67 -3.70 21.18
N GLY A 516 -7.87 -3.26 21.53
CA GLY A 516 -8.90 -4.13 22.12
C GLY A 516 -8.62 -4.56 23.56
N SER A 517 -7.57 -4.03 24.19
CA SER A 517 -7.26 -4.31 25.60
C SER A 517 -8.13 -3.51 26.57
N ASN A 518 -8.15 -3.92 27.84
CA ASN A 518 -8.85 -3.20 28.90
C ASN A 518 -8.00 -2.10 29.57
N ILE A 519 -7.09 -1.46 28.81
CA ILE A 519 -6.25 -0.39 29.34
C ILE A 519 -7.07 0.86 29.67
N THR A 520 -6.88 1.40 30.87
CA THR A 520 -7.53 2.63 31.36
C THR A 520 -6.59 3.84 31.32
N VAL A 521 -7.08 5.05 31.64
CA VAL A 521 -6.23 6.26 31.73
C VAL A 521 -5.14 6.09 32.79
N THR A 522 -5.47 5.45 33.92
CA THR A 522 -4.50 5.18 35.00
C THR A 522 -3.36 4.27 34.51
N ASP A 523 -3.70 3.26 33.70
CA ASP A 523 -2.70 2.34 33.14
C ASP A 523 -1.83 3.05 32.07
N LEU A 524 -2.40 3.97 31.29
CA LEU A 524 -1.62 4.81 30.38
C LEU A 524 -0.66 5.74 31.14
N GLU A 525 -1.08 6.31 32.26
CA GLU A 525 -0.20 7.09 33.14
C GLU A 525 0.95 6.23 33.68
N LEU A 526 0.66 5.01 34.13
CA LEU A 526 1.67 4.03 34.54
C LEU A 526 2.66 3.74 33.41
N LEU A 527 2.16 3.49 32.19
CA LEU A 527 3.01 3.28 31.01
C LEU A 527 3.96 4.47 30.80
N VAL A 528 3.46 5.70 30.84
CA VAL A 528 4.25 6.93 30.68
C VAL A 528 5.28 7.10 31.78
N ASP A 529 4.94 6.72 33.02
CA ASP A 529 5.86 6.77 34.16
C ASP A 529 7.02 5.79 34.00
N ARG A 530 6.79 4.62 33.36
CA ARG A 530 7.84 3.61 33.09
C ARG A 530 8.74 3.96 31.91
N ILE A 531 8.33 4.88 31.03
CA ILE A 531 9.20 5.38 29.96
C ILE A 531 10.33 6.22 30.59
N PRO A 532 11.62 5.88 30.35
CA PRO A 532 12.74 6.59 30.95
C PRO A 532 12.82 8.03 30.44
N GLU A 533 13.13 8.95 31.35
CA GLU A 533 13.52 10.31 30.99
C GLU A 533 15.00 10.29 30.64
N SER A 534 15.31 10.48 29.36
CA SER A 534 16.67 10.45 28.84
C SER A 534 16.94 11.78 28.14
N ASP A 535 17.83 12.57 28.72
CA ASP A 535 18.22 13.88 28.18
C ASP A 535 18.99 13.74 26.85
N ASP A 536 19.65 12.60 26.62
CA ASP A 536 20.58 12.39 25.51
C ASP A 536 20.01 11.55 24.35
N VAL A 537 19.02 10.69 24.62
CA VAL A 537 18.45 9.78 23.62
C VAL A 537 16.95 9.72 23.77
N ALA A 538 16.23 10.27 22.78
CA ALA A 538 14.79 10.15 22.70
C ALA A 538 14.37 8.67 22.61
N VAL A 539 13.34 8.31 23.35
CA VAL A 539 12.77 6.96 23.33
C VAL A 539 12.26 6.65 21.92
N PRO A 540 12.65 5.52 21.28
CA PRO A 540 12.35 5.24 19.89
C PRO A 540 10.91 4.78 19.63
N LEU A 541 10.04 4.82 20.65
CA LEU A 541 8.63 4.47 20.54
C LEU A 541 7.96 5.40 19.52
N ALA A 542 7.70 4.84 18.34
CA ALA A 542 7.13 5.55 17.21
C ALA A 542 5.62 5.29 17.07
N ILE A 543 5.12 4.15 17.54
CA ILE A 543 3.71 3.78 17.40
C ILE A 543 3.18 3.26 18.74
N LEU A 544 2.10 3.87 19.22
CA LEU A 544 1.26 3.36 20.31
C LEU A 544 -0.16 3.18 19.79
N ASN A 545 -0.63 1.93 19.67
CA ASN A 545 -1.98 1.64 19.18
C ASN A 545 -2.91 1.31 20.35
N VAL A 546 -3.93 2.14 20.58
CA VAL A 546 -4.94 1.97 21.65
C VAL A 546 -6.37 2.00 21.09
N ILE A 547 -6.54 1.60 19.82
CA ILE A 547 -7.86 1.47 19.18
C ILE A 547 -8.70 0.43 19.92
N ASP A 548 -10.03 0.64 20.04
CA ASP A 548 -10.97 -0.28 20.68
C ASP A 548 -10.66 -0.56 22.17
N THR A 549 -10.01 0.36 22.86
CA THR A 549 -9.71 0.24 24.30
C THR A 549 -10.70 1.04 25.16
N GLU A 550 -10.68 0.86 26.49
CA GLU A 550 -11.51 1.65 27.40
C GLU A 550 -11.19 3.16 27.36
N LEU A 551 -9.97 3.52 26.93
CA LEU A 551 -9.56 4.91 26.64
C LEU A 551 -10.44 5.58 25.57
N GLU A 552 -11.01 4.80 24.65
CA GLU A 552 -11.92 5.30 23.62
C GLU A 552 -13.33 5.54 24.17
N CYS A 553 -13.77 4.74 25.14
CA CYS A 553 -15.12 4.79 25.70
C CYS A 553 -15.35 5.94 26.70
N GLU A 554 -14.31 6.43 27.38
CA GLU A 554 -14.40 7.60 28.29
C GLU A 554 -14.73 8.93 27.57
N ARG A 555 -14.84 8.92 26.24
CA ARG A 555 -15.12 10.08 25.37
C ARG A 555 -16.50 10.72 25.55
N LEU A 556 -17.52 10.01 26.03
CA LEU A 556 -18.90 10.40 25.70
C LEU A 556 -19.46 11.59 26.47
N ASP A 557 -18.96 11.98 27.65
CA ASP A 557 -19.58 13.07 28.41
C ASP A 557 -18.65 14.11 29.06
N LYS A 558 -17.35 13.85 29.24
CA LYS A 558 -16.37 14.83 29.76
C LYS A 558 -15.00 14.55 29.18
N LYS A 559 -14.31 15.57 28.65
CA LYS A 559 -12.88 15.47 28.33
C LYS A 559 -12.14 15.07 29.62
N PRO A 560 -11.58 13.85 29.74
CA PRO A 560 -10.83 13.50 30.93
C PRO A 560 -9.54 14.31 30.86
N GLN A 561 -9.42 15.32 31.72
CA GLN A 561 -8.21 16.15 31.80
C GLN A 561 -6.94 15.30 31.93
N GLY A 562 -7.03 14.17 32.66
CA GLY A 562 -5.95 13.20 32.81
C GLY A 562 -5.48 12.56 31.50
N LEU A 563 -6.38 12.23 30.56
CA LEU A 563 -5.96 11.63 29.28
C LEU A 563 -5.11 12.59 28.44
N GLN A 564 -5.49 13.86 28.40
CA GLN A 564 -4.73 14.87 27.69
C GLN A 564 -3.36 15.10 28.36
N GLU A 565 -3.33 15.18 29.68
CA GLU A 565 -2.08 15.31 30.44
C GLU A 565 -1.14 14.11 30.22
N ALA A 566 -1.67 12.87 30.25
CA ALA A 566 -0.90 11.67 29.97
C ALA A 566 -0.33 11.65 28.54
N VAL A 567 -1.11 12.04 27.54
CA VAL A 567 -0.67 12.12 26.13
C VAL A 567 0.44 13.16 25.94
N GLU A 568 0.33 14.34 26.57
CA GLU A 568 1.37 15.37 26.47
C GLU A 568 2.66 14.93 27.17
N ARG A 569 2.57 14.26 28.33
CA ARG A 569 3.72 13.66 29.01
C ARG A 569 4.36 12.56 28.15
N LEU A 570 3.55 11.70 27.52
CA LEU A 570 4.02 10.68 26.60
C LEU A 570 4.80 11.28 25.43
N LYS A 571 4.24 12.31 24.76
CA LYS A 571 4.93 13.01 23.67
C LYS A 571 6.19 13.74 24.11
N THR A 572 6.27 14.17 25.36
CA THR A 572 7.49 14.74 25.92
C THR A 572 8.59 13.70 26.03
N LYS A 573 8.27 12.49 26.50
CA LYS A 573 9.24 11.39 26.67
C LYS A 573 9.54 10.62 25.37
N ALA A 574 8.58 10.53 24.47
CA ALA A 574 8.67 9.87 23.17
C ALA A 574 8.17 10.83 22.06
N PRO A 575 8.97 11.81 21.61
CA PRO A 575 8.55 12.86 20.68
C PRO A 575 8.09 12.37 19.30
N LEU A 576 8.49 11.17 18.91
CA LEU A 576 8.15 10.57 17.63
C LEU A 576 6.89 9.70 17.68
N VAL A 577 6.25 9.55 18.85
CA VAL A 577 5.13 8.63 19.02
C VAL A 577 3.88 9.13 18.31
N GLU A 578 3.39 8.31 17.39
CA GLU A 578 2.05 8.40 16.81
C GLU A 578 1.10 7.53 17.63
N ILE A 579 0.07 8.14 18.21
CA ILE A 579 -0.91 7.45 19.03
C ILE A 579 -2.17 7.19 18.21
N ALA A 580 -2.40 5.94 17.84
CA ALA A 580 -3.59 5.52 17.12
C ALA A 580 -4.74 5.19 18.09
N GLY A 581 -5.96 5.63 17.77
CA GLY A 581 -7.16 5.43 18.62
C GLY A 581 -7.54 6.64 19.47
N ILE A 582 -6.63 7.60 19.66
CA ILE A 582 -6.91 8.90 20.31
C ILE A 582 -7.05 9.97 19.21
N PRO A 583 -8.14 10.74 19.17
CA PRO A 583 -8.29 11.76 18.14
C PRO A 583 -7.29 12.89 18.43
N VAL A 584 -6.65 13.44 17.39
CA VAL A 584 -5.74 14.58 17.56
C VAL A 584 -6.55 15.76 18.14
N PHE A 585 -6.18 16.18 19.37
CA PHE A 585 -6.83 17.28 20.08
C PHE A 585 -6.37 18.65 19.61
#